data_AF-A0A969AIV1-F1
#
_entry.id   AF-A0A969AIV1-F1
#
_cell.length_a   1.000
_cell.length_b   1.000
_cell.length_c   1.000
_cell.angle_alpha   90.00
_cell.angle_beta   90.00
_cell.angle_gamma   90.00
#
_symmetry.space_group_name_H-M   'P 1'
#
loop_
_entity.id
_entity.type
_entity.pdbx_description
1 polymer ?
#
loop_
_entity_poly.entity_id
_entity_poly.type
_entity_poly.pdbx_seq_one_letter_code
_entity_poly.pdbx_strand_id
1 'polypeptide(L)'
;MHYQKELFSTGLYQTSAYVPIYDPAWDNTSSGLESPKHVLERVSYDTIQAVPEQHTHWIEEYSPSNRKQHKYYRYCWKLNGRIHHKHIPGGNVHSAIAIYRMRDIQVEILIGTRPCEILAMINQFVSTNS
;
A
#
# COMPACT_ATOMS: atom_id res chain seq x y z
N MET A 1 35.82 -26.73 37.22
CA MET A 1 36.07 -25.27 37.19
C MET A 1 34.84 -24.63 36.55
N HIS A 2 33.77 -24.39 37.32
CA HIS A 2 33.45 -23.13 37.99
C HIS A 2 33.50 -21.91 37.06
N TYR A 3 32.33 -21.48 36.58
CA TYR A 3 32.02 -20.08 36.32
C TYR A 3 30.64 -19.77 36.92
N GLN A 4 30.63 -18.93 37.96
CA GLN A 4 29.48 -18.28 38.59
C GLN A 4 29.02 -17.09 37.71
N LYS A 5 27.71 -16.95 37.46
CA LYS A 5 26.72 -15.98 38.02
C LYS A 5 27.00 -14.49 37.76
N GLU A 6 25.96 -13.79 37.27
CA GLU A 6 25.43 -12.44 37.64
C GLU A 6 24.39 -12.04 36.57
N LEU A 7 23.07 -11.95 36.80
CA LEU A 7 22.21 -11.07 37.62
C LEU A 7 22.31 -9.56 37.31
N PHE A 8 21.45 -9.05 36.42
CA PHE A 8 20.96 -7.66 36.40
C PHE A 8 19.50 -7.69 35.90
N SER A 9 18.50 -7.43 36.75
CA SER A 9 18.04 -6.15 37.32
C SER A 9 16.80 -5.67 36.55
N THR A 10 15.65 -5.78 37.23
CA THR A 10 14.31 -5.41 36.78
C THR A 10 14.15 -3.90 36.73
N GLY A 11 13.95 -3.34 35.53
CA GLY A 11 13.53 -1.94 35.35
C GLY A 11 12.01 -1.80 35.49
N LEU A 12 11.58 -1.04 36.51
CA LEU A 12 10.20 -0.63 36.75
C LEU A 12 9.78 0.42 35.72
N TYR A 13 8.72 0.16 34.96
CA TYR A 13 8.09 1.19 34.13
C TYR A 13 7.08 1.97 34.97
N GLN A 14 7.41 3.23 35.22
CA GLN A 14 6.57 4.20 35.89
C GLN A 14 5.43 4.61 34.95
N THR A 15 4.23 4.05 35.14
CA THR A 15 3.04 4.46 34.40
C THR A 15 2.58 5.82 34.92
N SER A 16 2.98 6.88 34.23
CA SER A 16 2.50 8.23 34.44
C SER A 16 0.99 8.29 34.25
N ALA A 17 0.25 8.56 35.33
CA ALA A 17 -1.19 8.76 35.30
C ALA A 17 -1.54 9.98 34.42
N TYR A 18 -2.31 9.74 33.36
CA TYR A 18 -2.84 10.78 32.49
C TYR A 18 -3.99 11.49 33.21
N VAL A 19 -3.77 12.75 33.62
CA VAL A 19 -4.84 13.66 34.05
C VAL A 19 -5.34 14.42 32.82
N PRO A 20 -6.60 14.26 32.38
CA PRO A 20 -7.16 15.12 31.36
C PRO A 20 -7.25 16.55 31.90
N ILE A 21 -6.59 17.49 31.22
CA ILE A 21 -6.65 18.91 31.50
C ILE A 21 -8.04 19.40 31.05
N TYR A 22 -8.89 19.75 32.00
CA TYR A 22 -10.18 20.39 31.75
C TYR A 22 -9.94 21.88 31.45
N ASP A 23 -10.39 22.35 30.28
CA ASP A 23 -10.29 23.74 29.82
C ASP A 23 -11.66 24.45 29.95
N PRO A 24 -11.80 25.40 30.90
CA PRO A 24 -13.06 26.14 31.13
C PRO A 24 -13.46 27.11 30.00
N ALA A 25 -12.65 27.29 28.96
CA ALA A 25 -12.95 28.23 27.87
C ALA A 25 -14.12 27.80 26.95
N TRP A 26 -14.68 26.61 27.16
CA TRP A 26 -15.78 26.07 26.34
C TRP A 26 -17.18 26.39 26.86
N ASP A 27 -17.33 26.94 28.07
CA ASP A 27 -18.61 27.43 28.57
C ASP A 27 -18.59 28.95 28.71
N ASN A 28 -19.37 29.60 27.85
CA ASN A 28 -19.83 31.02 27.77
C ASN A 28 -19.54 31.56 26.36
N THR A 29 -20.50 31.89 25.48
CA THR A 29 -21.64 32.78 25.75
C THR A 29 -22.62 32.71 24.57
N SER A 30 -23.92 32.73 24.86
CA SER A 30 -24.99 33.09 23.92
C SER A 30 -24.84 34.53 23.41
N SER A 31 -25.50 34.77 22.26
CA SER A 31 -26.03 36.05 21.74
C SER A 31 -25.30 36.73 20.57
N GLY A 32 -26.01 36.75 19.43
CA GLY A 32 -26.21 37.92 18.57
C GLY A 32 -25.03 38.49 17.80
N LEU A 33 -25.04 38.37 16.48
CA LEU A 33 -25.43 39.45 15.56
C LEU A 33 -25.24 39.01 14.11
N GLU A 34 -26.28 39.22 13.32
CA GLU A 34 -26.26 39.08 11.86
C GLU A 34 -25.35 40.13 11.21
N SER A 35 -24.66 39.75 10.15
CA SER A 35 -23.92 40.62 9.22
C SER A 35 -23.57 39.86 7.93
N PRO A 36 -23.43 40.54 6.78
CA PRO A 36 -24.18 40.22 5.58
C PRO A 36 -23.51 39.22 4.63
N LYS A 37 -24.36 38.56 3.83
CA LYS A 37 -24.03 37.67 2.72
C LYS A 37 -23.20 38.39 1.65
N HIS A 38 -21.88 38.42 1.82
CA HIS A 38 -20.96 38.70 0.73
C HIS A 38 -20.52 37.36 0.12
N VAL A 39 -21.21 36.95 -0.94
CA VAL A 39 -20.84 35.80 -1.77
C VAL A 39 -19.58 36.21 -2.55
N LEU A 40 -18.43 36.07 -1.90
CA LEU A 40 -17.15 36.00 -2.60
C LEU A 40 -17.00 34.55 -3.02
N GLU A 41 -17.21 34.34 -4.32
CA GLU A 41 -16.92 33.11 -5.06
C GLU A 41 -15.51 32.63 -4.71
N ARG A 42 -15.43 31.67 -3.79
CA ARG A 42 -14.19 30.93 -3.53
C ARG A 42 -13.95 30.05 -4.74
N VAL A 43 -13.12 30.53 -5.64
CA VAL A 43 -12.46 29.69 -6.64
C VAL A 43 -11.62 28.69 -5.84
N SER A 44 -12.16 27.49 -5.64
CA SER A 44 -11.46 26.36 -5.07
C SER A 44 -10.46 25.87 -6.09
N TYR A 45 -9.24 26.41 -6.07
CA TYR A 45 -8.10 25.68 -6.60
C TYR A 45 -7.85 24.54 -5.63
N ASP A 46 -8.61 23.46 -5.80
CA ASP A 46 -8.26 22.14 -5.33
C ASP A 46 -6.94 21.79 -6.01
N THR A 47 -5.86 22.32 -5.45
CA THR A 47 -4.50 21.88 -5.70
C THR A 47 -4.38 20.56 -4.97
N ILE A 48 -5.09 19.55 -5.47
CA ILE A 48 -4.78 18.16 -5.18
C ILE A 48 -3.47 17.95 -5.92
N GLN A 49 -2.35 18.28 -5.26
CA GLN A 49 -1.10 17.62 -5.57
C GLN A 49 -1.38 16.14 -5.31
N ALA A 50 -1.81 15.43 -6.36
CA ALA A 50 -1.94 14.00 -6.36
C ALA A 50 -0.53 13.49 -6.10
N VAL A 51 -0.26 13.18 -4.83
CA VAL A 51 0.91 12.41 -4.42
C VAL A 51 0.93 11.24 -5.39
N PRO A 52 1.98 11.09 -6.22
CA PRO A 52 2.01 10.04 -7.20
C PRO A 52 1.80 8.75 -6.43
N GLU A 53 0.73 8.04 -6.76
CA GLU A 53 0.28 6.84 -6.10
C GLU A 53 1.26 5.72 -6.50
N GLN A 54 2.53 5.85 -6.08
CA GLN A 54 3.69 5.08 -6.57
C GLN A 54 3.60 3.59 -6.25
N HIS A 55 2.55 3.16 -5.55
CA HIS A 55 2.32 1.79 -5.12
C HIS A 55 0.90 1.29 -5.45
N THR A 56 0.35 1.66 -6.61
CA THR A 56 -0.94 1.10 -7.07
C THR A 56 -0.83 -0.35 -7.52
N HIS A 57 0.37 -0.82 -7.86
CA HIS A 57 0.57 -2.15 -8.45
C HIS A 57 2.00 -2.67 -8.25
N TRP A 58 2.16 -4.00 -8.21
CA TRP A 58 3.41 -4.71 -7.94
C TRP A 58 3.39 -6.15 -8.47
N ILE A 59 4.51 -6.85 -8.41
CA ILE A 59 4.61 -8.29 -8.70
C ILE A 59 4.91 -9.05 -7.41
N GLU A 60 4.33 -10.23 -7.27
CA GLU A 60 4.51 -11.11 -6.12
C GLU A 60 4.77 -12.55 -6.57
N GLU A 61 5.56 -13.28 -5.78
CA GLU A 61 5.62 -14.73 -5.85
C GLU A 61 4.46 -15.34 -5.06
N TYR A 62 3.71 -16.26 -5.65
CA TYR A 62 2.66 -16.99 -4.96
C TYR A 62 2.74 -18.49 -5.24
N SER A 63 2.23 -19.27 -4.30
CA SER A 63 2.08 -20.72 -4.46
C SER A 63 0.61 -21.10 -4.24
N PRO A 64 -0.07 -21.74 -5.21
CA PRO A 64 -1.45 -22.18 -5.02
C PRO A 64 -1.57 -23.36 -4.05
N SER A 65 -0.45 -23.98 -3.67
CA SER A 65 -0.40 -25.08 -2.70
C SER A 65 0.70 -24.84 -1.67
N ASN A 66 0.65 -25.52 -0.51
CA ASN A 66 1.74 -25.46 0.47
C ASN A 66 3.03 -26.18 0.00
N ARG A 67 3.07 -26.68 -1.24
CA ARG A 67 4.29 -27.28 -1.82
C ARG A 67 5.27 -26.17 -2.18
N LYS A 68 6.39 -26.14 -1.47
CA LYS A 68 7.49 -25.17 -1.68
C LYS A 68 8.02 -25.11 -3.12
N GLN A 69 7.84 -26.19 -3.89
CA GLN A 69 8.37 -26.31 -5.24
C GLN A 69 7.54 -25.60 -6.32
N HIS A 70 6.27 -25.25 -6.08
CA HIS A 70 5.38 -24.72 -7.11
C HIS A 70 5.05 -23.24 -6.88
N LYS A 71 6.05 -22.38 -7.06
CA LYS A 71 5.86 -20.93 -7.03
C LYS A 71 5.68 -20.38 -8.43
N TYR A 72 4.90 -19.32 -8.52
CA TYR A 72 4.60 -18.61 -9.76
C TYR A 72 4.64 -17.10 -9.51
N TYR A 73 4.83 -16.32 -10.56
CA TYR A 73 4.64 -14.88 -10.48
C TYR A 73 3.17 -14.51 -10.71
N ARG A 74 2.69 -13.53 -9.93
CA ARG A 74 1.42 -12.83 -10.18
C ARG A 74 1.65 -11.33 -10.19
N TYR A 75 0.93 -10.66 -11.07
CA TYR A 75 0.80 -9.21 -11.07
C TYR A 75 -0.36 -8.82 -10.16
N CYS A 76 -0.14 -7.86 -9.26
CA CYS A 76 -1.11 -7.38 -8.29
C CYS A 76 -1.35 -5.88 -8.51
N TRP A 77 -2.59 -5.43 -8.37
CA TRP A 77 -2.93 -4.01 -8.44
C TRP A 77 -4.10 -3.66 -7.52
N LYS A 78 -4.15 -2.41 -7.08
CA LYS A 78 -5.20 -1.85 -6.24
C LYS A 78 -6.15 -1.05 -7.11
N LEU A 79 -7.44 -1.33 -6.96
CA LEU A 79 -8.52 -0.58 -7.61
C LEU A 79 -9.66 -0.41 -6.61
N ASN A 80 -10.11 0.81 -6.38
CA ASN A 80 -11.22 1.12 -5.45
C ASN A 80 -11.03 0.48 -4.06
N GLY A 81 -9.81 0.53 -3.52
CA GLY A 81 -9.48 -0.04 -2.21
C GLY A 81 -9.33 -1.57 -2.18
N ARG A 82 -9.56 -2.28 -3.30
CA ARG A 82 -9.45 -3.75 -3.39
C ARG A 82 -8.19 -4.17 -4.13
N ILE A 83 -7.56 -5.25 -3.66
CA ILE A 83 -6.41 -5.85 -4.33
C ILE A 83 -6.91 -6.90 -5.32
N HIS A 84 -6.53 -6.72 -6.57
CA HIS A 84 -6.72 -7.65 -7.65
C HIS A 84 -5.39 -8.29 -8.01
N HIS A 85 -5.43 -9.49 -8.59
CA HIS A 85 -4.24 -10.18 -9.04
C HIS A 85 -4.49 -10.97 -10.33
N LYS A 86 -3.44 -11.17 -11.11
CA LYS A 86 -3.44 -11.95 -12.35
C LYS A 86 -2.18 -12.79 -12.42
N HIS A 87 -2.33 -14.08 -12.68
CA HIS A 87 -1.20 -14.99 -12.91
C HIS A 87 -0.40 -14.56 -14.15
N ILE A 88 0.92 -14.53 -14.04
CA ILE A 88 1.82 -14.26 -15.16
C ILE A 88 2.20 -15.63 -15.78
N PRO A 89 1.77 -15.93 -17.01
CA PRO A 89 2.06 -17.22 -17.64
C PRO A 89 3.55 -17.37 -17.95
N GLY A 90 4.04 -18.60 -18.05
CA GLY A 90 5.47 -18.89 -18.30
C GLY A 90 6.05 -20.01 -17.44
N GLY A 91 5.23 -20.58 -16.57
CA GLY A 91 5.60 -21.67 -15.68
C GLY A 91 6.05 -21.16 -14.30
N ASN A 92 6.84 -21.99 -13.63
CA ASN A 92 7.36 -21.71 -12.29
C ASN A 92 8.28 -20.46 -12.27
N VAL A 93 8.47 -19.82 -11.11
CA VAL A 93 9.43 -18.71 -10.91
C VAL A 93 10.86 -18.99 -11.39
N HIS A 94 11.28 -20.26 -11.47
CA HIS A 94 12.59 -20.64 -12.00
C HIS A 94 12.65 -20.78 -13.53
N SER A 95 11.51 -20.70 -14.22
CA SER A 95 11.46 -20.74 -15.69
C SER A 95 12.03 -19.47 -16.28
N ALA A 96 12.92 -19.61 -17.27
CA ALA A 96 13.48 -18.47 -17.99
C ALA A 96 12.39 -17.58 -18.61
N ILE A 97 11.32 -18.19 -19.13
CA ILE A 97 10.17 -17.48 -19.73
C ILE A 97 9.42 -16.68 -18.65
N ALA A 98 9.21 -17.27 -17.47
CA ALA A 98 8.52 -16.59 -16.37
C ALA A 98 9.34 -15.40 -15.85
N ILE A 99 10.66 -15.57 -15.70
CA ILE A 99 11.58 -14.49 -15.28
C ILE A 99 11.59 -13.36 -16.31
N TYR A 100 11.68 -13.68 -17.61
CA TYR A 100 11.67 -12.71 -18.69
C TYR A 100 10.37 -11.87 -18.66
N ARG A 101 9.22 -12.54 -18.66
CA ARG A 101 7.91 -11.87 -18.63
C ARG A 101 7.69 -11.03 -17.37
N MET A 102 8.18 -11.53 -16.23
CA MET A 102 8.14 -10.78 -14.96
C MET A 102 8.96 -9.49 -15.06
N ARG A 103 10.17 -9.54 -15.63
CA ARG A 103 11.02 -8.36 -15.81
C ARG A 103 10.39 -7.34 -16.75
N ASP A 104 9.81 -7.78 -17.86
CA ASP A 104 9.09 -6.90 -18.78
C ASP A 104 7.97 -6.14 -18.03
N ILE A 105 7.18 -6.84 -17.22
CA ILE A 105 6.14 -6.20 -16.39
C ILE A 105 6.75 -5.24 -15.37
N GLN A 106 7.90 -5.56 -14.74
CA GLN A 106 8.57 -4.64 -13.81
C GLN A 106 9.00 -3.34 -14.48
N VAL A 107 9.50 -3.42 -15.72
CA VAL A 107 9.86 -2.25 -16.51
C VAL A 107 8.62 -1.40 -16.79
N GLU A 108 7.52 -2.01 -17.22
CA GLU A 108 6.24 -1.32 -17.45
C GLU A 108 5.69 -0.63 -16.20
N ILE A 109 5.80 -1.27 -15.04
CA ILE A 109 5.43 -0.65 -13.76
C ILE A 109 6.32 0.57 -13.47
N LEU A 110 7.64 0.43 -13.70
CA LEU A 110 8.61 1.49 -13.42
C LEU A 110 8.39 2.75 -14.28
N ILE A 111 7.97 2.57 -15.54
CA ILE A 111 7.65 3.69 -16.44
C ILE A 111 6.24 4.29 -16.19
N GLY A 112 5.45 3.69 -15.30
CA GLY A 112 4.12 4.18 -14.95
C GLY A 112 2.99 3.71 -15.88
N THR A 113 3.19 2.60 -16.60
CA THR A 113 2.16 2.00 -17.47
C THR A 113 0.92 1.65 -16.65
N ARG A 114 -0.28 1.87 -17.21
CA ARG A 114 -1.52 1.68 -16.46
C ARG A 114 -1.82 0.18 -16.25
N PRO A 115 -2.49 -0.21 -15.16
CA PRO A 115 -2.84 -1.61 -14.93
C PRO A 115 -3.61 -2.29 -16.07
N CYS A 116 -4.48 -1.55 -16.78
CA CYS A 116 -5.23 -2.09 -17.92
C CYS A 116 -4.32 -2.49 -19.09
N GLU A 117 -3.24 -1.74 -19.33
CA GLU A 117 -2.28 -2.00 -20.41
C GLU A 117 -1.40 -3.21 -20.06
N ILE A 118 -0.91 -3.28 -18.81
CA ILE A 118 -0.18 -4.43 -18.29
C ILE A 118 -1.04 -5.70 -18.36
N LEU A 119 -2.33 -5.61 -18.05
CA LEU A 119 -3.25 -6.75 -18.18
C LEU A 119 -3.41 -7.22 -19.63
N ALA A 120 -3.47 -6.29 -20.58
CA ALA A 120 -3.50 -6.63 -22.00
C ALA A 120 -2.21 -7.37 -22.41
N MET A 121 -1.04 -6.89 -21.97
CA MET A 121 0.25 -7.55 -22.19
C MET A 121 0.27 -8.97 -21.61
N ILE A 122 -0.19 -9.16 -20.36
CA ILE A 122 -0.26 -10.48 -19.73
C ILE A 122 -1.18 -11.44 -20.51
N ASN A 123 -2.30 -10.94 -21.05
CA ASN A 123 -3.21 -11.77 -21.84
C ASN A 123 -2.58 -12.21 -23.18
N GLN A 124 -1.77 -11.36 -23.81
CA GLN A 124 -1.06 -11.73 -25.05
C GLN A 124 -0.10 -12.90 -24.85
N PHE A 125 0.54 -12.99 -23.68
CA PHE A 125 1.43 -14.10 -23.33
C PHE A 125 0.75 -15.48 -23.26
N VAL A 126 -0.57 -15.49 -23.02
CA VAL A 126 -1.38 -16.72 -23.01
C VAL A 126 -1.63 -17.18 -24.44
N SER A 127 -1.97 -16.23 -25.34
CA SER A 127 -2.28 -16.53 -26.74
C SER A 127 -1.10 -17.10 -27.53
N THR A 128 0.14 -16.79 -27.16
CA THR A 128 1.35 -17.27 -27.88
C THR A 128 1.68 -18.75 -27.63
N ASN A 129 1.01 -19.40 -26.67
CA ASN A 129 1.29 -20.81 -26.30
C ASN A 129 0.16 -21.77 -26.75
N SER A 130 -0.78 -21.30 -27.56
CA SER A 130 -1.87 -22.08 -28.16
C SER A 130 -1.58 -22.34 -29.63
#